data_AF-A0AAD9NLB7-F1
#
_entry.id   AF-A0AAD9NLB7-F1
#
_cell.length_a   1.000
_cell.length_b   1.000
_cell.length_c   1.000
_cell.angle_alpha   90.00
_cell.angle_beta   90.00
_cell.angle_gamma   90.00
#
_symmetry.space_group_name_H-M   'P 1'
#
loop_
_entity.id
_entity.type
_entity.pdbx_description
1 polymer ?
#
loop_
_entity_poly.entity_id
_entity_poly.type
_entity_poly.pdbx_seq_one_letter_code
_entity_poly.pdbx_strand_id
1 'polypeptide(L)'
;MLTNRCETITTEEGDKKEEMEPVRGAFRVCVYPSWALKKVPDNTKEKKKTDSRKKNKDYTSQVVIPYVEGVSERVHRVMKKYGVVTATRPHTTLRCQLVHLKDKAEFTEQGELVYQIPCKNSGPEYIGETGRLLKTRLDEHRKAQTTRTMRHTQGRD
;
A
#
# COMPACT_ATOMS: atom_id res chain seq x y z
N MET A 1 19.02 -19.38 10.52
CA MET A 1 18.60 -20.79 10.31
C MET A 1 18.54 -21.49 11.65
N LEU A 2 17.82 -22.62 11.77
CA LEU A 2 17.70 -23.41 13.01
C LEU A 2 19.07 -23.81 13.60
N THR A 3 20.10 -23.90 12.75
CA THR A 3 21.49 -24.24 13.07
C THR A 3 22.27 -23.10 13.77
N ASN A 4 21.79 -21.85 13.71
CA ASN A 4 22.50 -20.71 14.31
C ASN A 4 22.60 -20.84 15.83
N ARG A 5 21.60 -21.46 16.46
CA ARG A 5 21.56 -21.63 17.92
C ARG A 5 22.63 -22.63 18.39
N CYS A 6 22.83 -23.73 17.66
CA CYS A 6 23.90 -24.70 17.92
C CYS A 6 25.29 -24.08 17.77
N GLU A 7 25.45 -23.13 16.83
CA GLU A 7 26.72 -22.43 16.61
C GLU A 7 27.03 -21.37 17.66
N THR A 8 26.01 -20.74 18.25
CA THR A 8 26.20 -19.64 19.21
C THR A 8 26.23 -20.08 20.68
N ILE A 9 25.61 -21.21 21.02
CA ILE A 9 25.47 -21.66 22.41
C ILE A 9 26.55 -22.69 22.79
N THR A 10 26.90 -23.59 21.89
CA THR A 10 27.84 -24.68 22.18
C THR A 10 29.28 -24.21 21.93
N THR A 11 30.17 -24.39 22.89
CA THR A 11 31.60 -24.04 22.75
C THR A 11 32.41 -25.17 22.13
N GLU A 12 32.12 -26.43 22.48
CA GLU A 12 32.86 -27.60 22.02
C GLU A 12 32.44 -28.06 20.62
N GLU A 13 33.40 -28.55 19.82
CA GLU A 13 33.14 -28.99 18.44
C GLU A 13 32.52 -30.40 18.33
N GLY A 14 32.71 -31.25 19.35
CA GLY A 14 32.10 -32.58 19.43
C GLY A 14 30.59 -32.50 19.57
N ASP A 15 30.14 -31.80 20.61
CA ASP A 15 28.72 -31.59 20.92
C ASP A 15 27.96 -30.89 19.79
N LYS A 16 28.62 -30.00 19.04
CA LYS A 16 28.03 -29.38 17.85
C LYS A 16 27.66 -30.39 16.78
N LYS A 17 28.46 -31.44 16.58
CA LYS A 17 28.17 -32.47 15.59
C LYS A 17 27.02 -33.35 16.06
N GLU A 18 27.01 -33.70 17.35
CA GLU A 18 25.95 -34.50 17.96
C GLU A 18 24.61 -33.78 17.92
N GLU A 19 24.55 -32.50 18.25
CA GLU A 19 23.33 -31.68 18.18
C GLU A 19 22.86 -31.39 16.74
N MET A 20 23.77 -31.39 15.77
CA MET A 20 23.46 -31.12 14.37
C MET A 20 22.86 -32.31 13.62
N GLU A 21 23.13 -33.54 14.05
CA GLU A 21 22.59 -34.75 13.40
C GLU A 21 21.07 -34.89 13.53
N PRO A 22 20.44 -34.68 14.71
CA PRO A 22 18.98 -34.64 14.84
C PRO A 22 18.33 -33.57 13.95
N VAL A 23 18.94 -32.38 13.89
CA VAL A 23 18.46 -31.26 13.05
C VAL A 23 18.50 -31.63 11.57
N ARG A 24 19.56 -32.30 11.11
CA ARG A 24 19.66 -32.83 9.74
C ARG A 24 18.65 -33.93 9.46
N GLY A 25 18.41 -34.81 10.43
CA GLY A 25 17.38 -35.85 10.34
C GLY A 25 15.99 -35.25 10.13
N ALA A 26 15.62 -34.24 10.93
CA ALA A 26 14.36 -33.52 10.78
C ALA A 26 14.23 -32.85 9.41
N PHE A 27 15.29 -32.21 8.91
CA PHE A 27 15.28 -31.62 7.57
C PHE A 27 15.11 -32.66 6.45
N ARG A 28 15.68 -33.86 6.60
CA ARG A 28 15.50 -34.94 5.62
C ARG A 28 14.05 -35.45 5.61
N VAL A 29 13.43 -35.58 6.79
CA VAL A 29 12.00 -35.95 6.92
C VAL A 29 11.10 -34.88 6.31
N CYS A 30 11.43 -33.61 6.48
CA CYS A 30 10.71 -32.49 5.87
C CYS A 30 11.04 -32.27 4.38
N VAL A 31 11.62 -33.27 3.69
CA VAL A 31 11.85 -33.29 2.24
C VAL A 31 12.69 -32.10 1.74
N TYR A 32 13.59 -31.58 2.58
CA TYR A 32 14.54 -30.57 2.12
C TYR A 32 15.59 -31.24 1.24
N PRO A 33 15.87 -30.70 0.05
CA PRO A 33 16.85 -31.29 -0.85
C PRO A 33 18.26 -31.19 -0.25
N SER A 34 19.08 -32.21 -0.47
CA SER A 34 20.40 -32.36 0.17
C SER A 34 21.35 -31.17 -0.08
N TRP A 35 21.22 -30.48 -1.22
CA TRP A 35 22.00 -29.28 -1.53
C TRP A 35 21.69 -28.11 -0.59
N ALA A 36 20.46 -27.99 -0.10
CA ALA A 36 20.04 -26.95 0.83
C ALA A 36 20.54 -27.20 2.26
N LEU A 37 20.92 -28.46 2.56
CA LEU A 37 21.44 -28.89 3.87
C LEU A 37 22.97 -28.91 3.95
N LYS A 38 23.64 -28.85 2.80
CA LYS A 38 25.09 -28.64 2.76
C LYS A 38 25.36 -27.22 3.25
N LYS A 39 26.17 -27.09 4.31
CA LYS A 39 26.78 -25.80 4.64
C LYS A 39 27.57 -25.33 3.42
N VAL A 40 27.00 -24.38 2.69
CA VAL A 40 27.78 -23.58 1.76
C VAL A 40 28.85 -22.91 2.63
N PRO A 41 30.15 -23.00 2.29
CA PRO A 41 31.16 -22.23 3.01
C PRO A 41 30.69 -20.79 3.00
N ASP A 42 30.58 -20.22 4.19
CA ASP A 42 30.06 -18.89 4.41
C ASP A 42 31.08 -17.88 3.85
N ASN A 43 31.08 -17.68 2.53
CA ASN A 43 31.81 -16.61 1.85
C ASN A 43 31.39 -15.21 2.36
N THR A 44 30.44 -15.16 3.29
CA THR A 44 29.98 -13.97 4.01
C THR A 44 30.98 -13.50 5.06
N LYS A 45 31.90 -14.34 5.57
CA LYS A 45 32.98 -13.86 6.45
C LYS A 45 34.11 -13.15 5.69
N GLU A 46 34.32 -13.47 4.41
CA GLU A 46 35.37 -12.86 3.57
C GLU A 46 34.89 -11.72 2.66
N LYS A 47 33.60 -11.35 2.68
CA LYS A 47 33.09 -10.12 2.03
C LYS A 47 33.01 -8.90 2.95
N LYS A 48 33.73 -8.88 4.07
CA LYS A 48 34.00 -7.65 4.83
C LYS A 48 35.30 -7.00 4.37
N LYS A 49 35.38 -6.58 3.11
CA LYS A 49 36.35 -5.58 2.58
C LYS A 49 36.13 -5.48 1.07
N THR A 50 35.21 -4.59 0.67
CA THR A 50 35.12 -3.83 -0.60
C THR A 50 33.66 -3.44 -0.87
N ASP A 51 33.01 -2.73 0.06
CA ASP A 51 32.12 -1.65 -0.40
C ASP A 51 32.92 -0.36 -0.25
N SER A 52 33.81 -0.15 -1.22
CA SER A 52 34.57 1.07 -1.36
C SER A 52 33.59 2.22 -1.60
N ARG A 53 33.22 2.91 -0.52
CA ARG A 53 32.68 4.27 -0.51
C ARG A 53 31.66 4.54 -1.62
N LYS A 54 30.42 4.08 -1.45
CA LYS A 54 29.33 4.99 -1.86
C LYS A 54 29.42 6.17 -0.90
N LYS A 55 30.06 7.24 -1.39
CA LYS A 55 30.13 8.56 -0.75
C LYS A 55 28.81 8.80 -0.03
N ASN A 56 28.89 9.06 1.28
CA ASN A 56 27.78 9.59 2.04
C ASN A 56 27.41 10.90 1.34
N LYS A 57 26.48 10.85 0.39
CA LYS A 57 25.89 12.05 -0.18
C LYS A 57 24.97 12.50 0.92
N ASP A 58 25.30 13.62 1.55
CA ASP A 58 24.41 14.29 2.50
C ASP A 58 23.12 14.61 1.76
N TYR A 59 22.15 13.71 1.85
CA TYR A 59 20.84 13.93 1.28
C TYR A 59 20.12 14.90 2.21
N THR A 60 19.69 16.03 1.68
CA THR A 60 19.08 17.10 2.47
C THR A 60 17.63 16.77 2.84
N SER A 61 16.95 15.96 2.02
CA SER A 61 15.53 15.63 2.19
C SER A 61 15.13 14.40 1.38
N GLN A 62 13.99 13.79 1.73
CA GLN A 62 13.37 12.68 1.02
C GLN A 62 11.94 13.04 0.61
N VAL A 63 11.57 12.70 -0.62
CA VAL A 63 10.22 12.90 -1.19
C VAL A 63 9.70 11.58 -1.74
N VAL A 64 8.40 11.34 -1.57
CA VAL A 64 7.71 10.18 -2.14
C VAL A 64 6.74 10.65 -3.21
N ILE A 65 6.86 10.13 -4.43
CA ILE A 65 6.00 10.47 -5.58
C ILE A 65 5.26 9.23 -6.09
N PRO A 66 4.10 9.37 -6.73
CA PRO A 66 3.48 8.27 -7.45
C PRO A 66 4.34 7.81 -8.63
N TYR A 67 4.36 6.50 -8.91
CA TYR A 67 4.99 5.94 -10.10
C TYR A 67 4.16 6.31 -11.33
N VAL A 68 4.80 6.98 -12.27
CA VAL A 68 4.27 7.31 -13.59
C VAL A 68 5.40 6.99 -14.56
N GLU A 69 5.13 6.07 -15.49
CA GLU A 69 6.11 5.59 -16.45
C GLU A 69 6.72 6.76 -17.24
N GLY A 70 8.06 6.81 -17.29
CA GLY A 70 8.82 7.83 -18.00
C GLY A 70 8.92 9.18 -17.28
N VAL A 71 7.97 9.54 -16.41
CA VAL A 71 7.99 10.81 -15.65
C VAL A 71 8.73 10.63 -14.34
N SER A 72 8.39 9.59 -13.57
CA SER A 72 8.94 9.39 -12.23
C SER A 72 10.46 9.19 -12.24
N GLU A 73 10.99 8.54 -13.27
CA GLU A 73 12.41 8.29 -13.50
C GLU A 73 13.15 9.59 -13.84
N ARG A 74 12.52 10.46 -14.65
CA ARG A 74 13.06 11.78 -14.99
C ARG A 74 13.12 12.67 -13.75
N VAL A 75 12.05 12.69 -12.96
CA VAL A 75 11.99 13.42 -11.69
C VAL A 75 13.05 12.92 -10.72
N HIS A 76 13.18 11.60 -10.54
CA HIS A 76 14.21 10.99 -9.70
C HIS A 76 15.63 11.40 -10.15
N ARG A 77 15.90 11.42 -11.46
CA ARG A 77 17.20 11.83 -12.01
C ARG A 77 17.53 13.29 -11.72
N VAL A 78 16.55 14.19 -11.81
CA VAL A 78 16.72 15.61 -11.50
C VAL A 78 16.93 15.79 -9.99
N MET A 79 16.06 15.23 -9.15
CA MET A 79 16.13 15.34 -7.69
C MET A 79 17.44 14.80 -7.10
N LYS A 80 17.98 13.73 -7.68
CA LYS A 80 19.28 13.17 -7.29
C LYS A 80 20.46 14.15 -7.47
N LYS A 81 20.37 15.10 -8.41
CA LYS A 81 21.40 16.15 -8.59
C LYS A 81 21.39 17.16 -7.45
N TYR A 82 20.20 17.41 -6.89
CA TYR A 82 19.99 18.33 -5.76
C TYR A 82 20.12 17.66 -4.38
N GLY A 83 20.54 16.39 -4.33
CA GLY A 83 20.68 15.67 -3.06
C GLY A 83 19.35 15.33 -2.40
N VAL A 84 18.26 15.25 -3.17
CA VAL A 84 16.95 14.80 -2.66
C VAL A 84 16.75 13.32 -3.00
N VAL A 85 16.39 12.51 -2.00
CA VAL A 85 16.05 11.10 -2.20
C VAL A 85 14.60 11.02 -2.68
N THR A 86 14.37 10.49 -3.88
CA THR A 86 13.02 10.26 -4.40
C THR A 86 12.66 8.79 -4.33
N ALA A 87 11.63 8.46 -3.56
CA ALA A 87 11.01 7.14 -3.56
C ALA A 87 9.71 7.17 -4.38
N THR A 88 9.38 6.07 -5.04
CA THR A 88 8.15 5.94 -5.85
C THR A 88 7.15 5.03 -5.17
N ARG A 89 5.87 5.43 -5.13
CA ARG A 89 4.74 4.60 -4.70
C ARG A 89 3.88 4.23 -5.90
N PRO A 90 3.52 2.95 -6.10
CA PRO A 90 2.58 2.58 -7.15
C PRO A 90 1.21 3.23 -6.90
N HIS A 91 0.53 3.64 -7.97
CA HIS A 91 -0.82 4.23 -7.87
C HIS A 91 -1.85 3.23 -7.32
N THR A 92 -1.74 1.97 -7.73
CA THR A 92 -2.58 0.86 -7.24
C THR A 92 -1.72 -0.27 -6.73
N THR A 93 -2.04 -0.81 -5.56
CA THR A 93 -1.37 -2.00 -5.04
C THR A 93 -2.12 -3.27 -5.45
N LEU A 94 -1.42 -4.41 -5.55
CA LEU A 94 -2.04 -5.71 -5.79
C LEU A 94 -3.13 -6.02 -4.76
N ARG A 95 -2.91 -5.62 -3.50
CA ARG A 95 -3.92 -5.76 -2.45
C ARG A 95 -5.20 -5.00 -2.78
N CYS A 96 -5.09 -3.75 -3.26
CA CYS A 96 -6.25 -2.95 -3.64
C CYS A 96 -7.01 -3.53 -4.85
N GLN A 97 -6.36 -4.31 -5.72
CA GLN A 97 -7.01 -4.91 -6.90
C GLN A 97 -7.55 -6.32 -6.64
N LEU A 98 -6.82 -7.13 -5.87
CA LEU A 98 -7.13 -8.54 -5.67
C LEU A 98 -7.90 -8.82 -4.38
N VAL A 99 -7.76 -7.96 -3.37
CA VAL A 99 -8.34 -8.17 -2.05
C VAL A 99 -9.42 -7.13 -1.79
N HIS A 100 -10.67 -7.52 -2.06
CA HIS A 100 -11.86 -6.76 -1.69
C HIS A 100 -12.51 -7.45 -0.49
N LEU A 101 -12.32 -6.90 0.71
CA LEU A 101 -12.89 -7.46 1.93
C LEU A 101 -14.39 -7.15 2.07
N LYS A 102 -14.86 -6.09 1.38
CA LYS A 102 -16.25 -5.66 1.30
C LYS A 102 -16.59 -5.38 -0.16
N ASP A 103 -17.84 -5.59 -0.52
CA ASP A 103 -18.37 -5.16 -1.82
C ASP A 103 -18.32 -3.64 -1.93
N LYS A 104 -18.02 -3.15 -3.15
CA LYS A 104 -18.04 -1.72 -3.42
C LYS A 104 -19.50 -1.29 -3.53
N ALA A 105 -19.93 -0.41 -2.63
CA ALA A 105 -21.21 0.26 -2.77
C ALA A 105 -21.16 1.26 -3.93
N GLU A 106 -22.20 1.24 -4.76
CA GLU A 106 -22.43 2.27 -5.79
C GLU A 106 -22.47 3.65 -5.15
N PHE A 107 -22.10 4.70 -5.91
CA PHE A 107 -22.01 6.07 -5.38
C PHE A 107 -23.32 6.56 -4.74
N THR A 108 -24.47 6.13 -5.27
CA THR A 108 -25.80 6.47 -4.74
C THR A 108 -26.11 5.78 -3.41
N GLU A 109 -25.40 4.71 -3.08
CA GLU A 109 -25.53 3.91 -1.86
C GLU A 109 -24.44 4.24 -0.84
N GLN A 110 -23.69 5.32 -1.06
CA GLN A 110 -22.74 5.85 -0.11
C GLN A 110 -23.39 6.94 0.76
N GLY A 111 -22.98 7.01 2.02
CA GLY A 111 -23.27 8.13 2.93
C GLY A 111 -21.97 8.84 3.30
N GLU A 112 -22.06 9.80 4.22
CA GLU A 112 -20.92 10.59 4.73
C GLU A 112 -20.13 11.28 3.61
N LEU A 113 -20.85 11.83 2.63
CA LEU A 113 -20.28 12.50 1.48
C LEU A 113 -20.88 13.88 1.25
N VAL A 114 -20.11 14.70 0.55
CA VAL A 114 -20.57 15.98 0.00
C VAL A 114 -21.02 15.72 -1.44
N TYR A 115 -22.21 16.18 -1.78
CA TYR A 115 -22.80 16.02 -3.11
C TYR A 115 -23.26 17.35 -3.68
N GLN A 116 -23.44 17.36 -4.99
CA GLN A 116 -23.79 18.52 -5.78
C GLN A 116 -24.90 18.12 -6.77
N ILE A 117 -26.02 18.85 -6.76
CA ILE A 117 -27.19 18.60 -7.62
C ILE A 117 -27.46 19.82 -8.51
N PRO A 118 -27.44 19.68 -9.85
CA PRO A 118 -27.84 20.73 -10.76
C PRO A 118 -29.35 20.98 -10.68
N CYS A 119 -29.74 22.18 -10.27
CA CYS A 119 -31.13 22.60 -10.18
C CYS A 119 -31.57 23.27 -11.49
N LYS A 120 -32.50 22.66 -12.23
CA LYS A 120 -33.01 23.24 -13.49
C LYS A 120 -33.83 24.52 -13.29
N ASN A 121 -34.55 24.62 -12.16
CA ASN A 121 -35.59 25.64 -11.95
C ASN A 121 -35.29 26.62 -10.80
N SER A 122 -34.14 26.48 -10.13
CA SER A 122 -33.84 27.28 -8.93
C SER A 122 -32.35 27.60 -8.81
N GLY A 123 -31.92 28.66 -9.48
CA GLY A 123 -30.65 29.35 -9.19
C GLY A 123 -29.39 28.47 -9.18
N PRO A 124 -28.36 28.81 -8.39
CA PRO A 124 -27.11 28.08 -8.35
C PRO A 124 -27.28 26.64 -7.88
N GLU A 125 -26.28 25.83 -8.16
CA GLU A 125 -26.24 24.41 -7.86
C GLU A 125 -26.41 24.11 -6.36
N TYR A 126 -27.16 23.07 -6.03
CA TYR A 126 -27.38 22.68 -4.63
C TYR A 126 -26.23 21.79 -4.16
N ILE A 127 -25.43 22.31 -3.24
CA ILE A 127 -24.32 21.58 -2.60
C ILE A 127 -24.74 21.26 -1.16
N GLY A 128 -24.61 20.00 -0.75
CA GLY A 128 -24.96 19.57 0.60
C GLY A 128 -24.12 18.41 1.10
N GLU A 129 -24.07 18.24 2.41
CA GLU A 129 -23.50 17.08 3.08
C GLU A 129 -24.62 16.10 3.48
N THR A 130 -24.35 14.81 3.46
CA THR A 130 -25.28 13.81 3.99
C THR A 130 -24.58 12.71 4.77
N GLY A 131 -25.04 12.45 5.99
CA GLY A 131 -24.70 11.22 6.73
C GLY A 131 -25.55 10.01 6.33
N ARG A 132 -26.64 10.19 5.57
CA ARG A 132 -27.48 9.12 5.03
C ARG A 132 -27.08 8.78 3.60
N LEU A 133 -27.54 7.63 3.09
CA LEU A 133 -27.37 7.24 1.69
C LEU A 133 -27.78 8.37 0.74
N LEU A 134 -26.92 8.64 -0.25
CA LEU A 134 -27.14 9.72 -1.22
C LEU A 134 -28.49 9.57 -1.96
N LYS A 135 -28.90 8.34 -2.29
CA LYS A 135 -30.21 8.07 -2.93
C LYS A 135 -31.39 8.66 -2.16
N THR A 136 -31.35 8.59 -0.83
CA THR A 136 -32.41 9.16 0.03
C THR A 136 -32.47 10.68 -0.10
N ARG A 137 -31.31 11.36 -0.16
CA ARG A 137 -31.27 12.81 -0.34
C ARG A 137 -31.70 13.26 -1.72
N LEU A 138 -31.32 12.51 -2.76
CA LEU A 138 -31.76 12.77 -4.13
C LEU A 138 -33.29 12.69 -4.25
N ASP A 139 -33.90 11.67 -3.63
CA ASP A 139 -35.36 11.52 -3.61
C ASP A 139 -36.08 12.64 -2.84
N GLU A 140 -35.56 13.01 -1.67
CA GLU A 140 -36.08 14.14 -0.89
C GLU A 140 -36.02 15.45 -1.69
N HIS A 141 -34.88 15.73 -2.32
CA HIS A 141 -34.67 16.92 -3.13
C HIS A 141 -35.64 16.96 -4.32
N ARG A 142 -35.79 15.84 -5.04
CA ARG A 142 -36.73 15.74 -6.16
C ARG A 142 -38.17 15.99 -5.71
N LYS A 143 -38.60 15.41 -4.58
CA LYS A 143 -39.94 15.65 -4.00
C LYS A 143 -40.13 17.12 -3.62
N ALA A 144 -39.14 17.75 -3.01
CA ALA A 144 -39.20 19.16 -2.62
C ALA A 144 -39.32 20.09 -3.84
N GLN A 145 -38.60 19.80 -4.93
CA GLN A 145 -38.71 20.57 -6.19
C GLN A 145 -40.10 20.44 -6.82
N THR A 146 -40.68 19.24 -6.86
CA THR A 146 -42.05 19.03 -7.36
C THR A 146 -43.07 19.79 -6.53
N THR A 147 -43.02 19.68 -5.20
CA THR A 147 -43.94 20.40 -4.28
C THR A 147 -43.81 21.92 -4.41
N ARG A 148 -42.58 22.44 -4.55
CA ARG A 148 -42.33 23.87 -4.75
C ARG A 148 -42.93 24.38 -6.07
N THR A 149 -42.88 23.56 -7.12
CA THR A 149 -43.44 23.91 -8.43
C THR A 149 -44.98 23.98 -8.37
N MET A 150 -45.63 23.03 -7.69
CA MET A 150 -47.10 23.02 -7.54
C MET A 150 -47.64 24.21 -6.72
N ARG A 151 -46.91 24.67 -5.71
CA ARG A 151 -47.31 25.85 -4.91
C ARG A 151 -47.20 27.17 -5.69
N HIS A 152 -46.27 27.27 -6.64
CA HIS A 152 -46.13 28.46 -7.48
C HIS A 152 -47.24 28.57 -8.55
N THR A 153 -47.81 27.46 -8.98
CA THR A 153 -48.89 27.44 -9.99
C THR A 153 -50.29 27.65 -9.41
N GLN A 154 -50.46 27.59 -8.08
CA GLN A 154 -51.76 27.78 -7.40
C GLN A 154 -51.98 29.18 -6.80
N GLY A 155 -51.02 30.10 -6.95
CA GLY A 155 -51.07 31.45 -6.37
C GLY A 155 -51.18 32.58 -7.41
N ARG A 156 -51.74 32.31 -8.59
CA ARG A 156 -51.86 33.28 -9.67
C ARG A 156 -53.24 33.23 -10.31
N ASP A 157 -54.26 33.53 -9.50
CA ASP A 157 -55.59 33.93 -9.94
C ASP A 157 -55.93 35.27 -9.26
#